data_AF-K2CB59-F1
#
_entry.id   AF-K2CB59-F1
#
_cell.length_a   1.000
_cell.length_b   1.000
_cell.length_c   1.000
_cell.angle_alpha   90.00
_cell.angle_beta   90.00
_cell.angle_gamma   90.00
#
_symmetry.space_group_name_H-M   'P 1'
#
loop_
_entity.id
_entity.type
_entity.pdbx_description
1 polymer ?
#
loop_
_entity_poly.entity_id
_entity_poly.type
_entity_poly.pdbx_seq_one_letter_code
_entity_poly.pdbx_strand_id
1 'polypeptide(L)'
;MKTILEKGIVFYQGKFQELDKLVIEKGKITEITLASAKAKKGKALPAPKKKTEASATVIDCSDQYILPGFIDAHTHISLEEEGVGWYDADFNESFGLATPQVRAFDALKMRDRAFNDALHGGVTTAMITPGSANPIGGQCCIVKMVGNIAEAAVIKESSGMKFAFGENPKRVYGEQKKFPSTRMGTAAVIREWLMKAQDYLKRKKTKEFKEREIKLEAMLPLIEGKIQARAHAHQADDIITAYRIAQEFNLD
;
A
#
# COMPACT_ATOMS: atom_id res chain seq x y z
N MET A 1 -7.57 24.96 -3.56
CA MET A 1 -8.09 25.31 -2.23
C MET A 1 -6.91 25.35 -1.27
N LYS A 2 -6.81 26.43 -0.49
CA LYS A 2 -5.79 26.64 0.54
C LYS A 2 -6.47 26.45 1.89
N THR A 3 -5.92 25.58 2.72
CA THR A 3 -6.41 25.32 4.09
C THR A 3 -5.33 25.73 5.06
N ILE A 4 -5.70 26.46 6.10
CA ILE A 4 -4.80 26.89 7.17
C ILE A 4 -5.32 26.31 8.47
N LEU A 5 -4.50 25.50 9.14
CA LEU A 5 -4.75 25.05 10.51
C LEU A 5 -4.00 26.00 11.45
N GLU A 6 -4.68 26.55 12.44
CA GLU A 6 -4.09 27.44 13.44
C GLU A 6 -4.20 26.79 14.82
N LYS A 7 -3.19 27.01 15.68
CA LYS A 7 -3.14 26.49 17.06
C LYS A 7 -3.16 24.95 17.14
N GLY A 8 -3.28 24.41 18.36
CA GLY A 8 -3.32 22.98 18.64
C GLY A 8 -1.94 22.35 18.85
N ILE A 9 -1.91 21.03 18.92
CA ILE A 9 -0.69 20.24 19.13
C ILE A 9 -0.40 19.41 17.88
N VAL A 10 0.68 19.72 17.16
CA VAL A 10 1.10 18.98 15.96
C VAL A 10 2.17 17.94 16.28
N PHE A 11 2.03 16.73 15.72
CA PHE A 11 3.12 15.76 15.68
C PHE A 11 4.04 16.08 14.50
N TYR A 12 5.22 16.63 14.78
CA TYR A 12 6.19 17.04 13.77
C TYR A 12 7.60 16.70 14.20
N GLN A 13 8.39 16.10 13.31
CA GLN A 13 9.77 15.66 13.57
C GLN A 13 9.91 14.75 14.79
N GLY A 14 8.97 13.81 14.98
CA GLY A 14 9.04 12.78 16.02
C GLY A 14 8.57 13.23 17.41
N LYS A 15 8.00 14.43 17.54
CA LYS A 15 7.51 14.96 18.83
C LYS A 15 6.24 15.80 18.68
N PHE A 16 5.46 15.86 19.75
CA PHE A 16 4.32 16.77 19.87
C PHE A 16 4.79 18.18 20.22
N GLN A 17 4.31 19.17 19.48
CA GLN A 17 4.72 20.56 19.60
C GLN A 17 3.50 21.47 19.42
N GLU A 18 3.48 22.61 20.10
CA GLU A 18 2.44 23.62 19.88
C GLU A 18 2.55 24.18 18.45
N LEU A 19 1.44 24.13 17.72
CA LEU A 19 1.33 24.68 16.38
C LEU A 19 0.94 26.15 16.45
N ASP A 20 1.60 27.01 15.68
CA ASP A 20 1.09 28.35 15.39
C ASP A 20 0.23 28.28 14.13
N LYS A 21 0.82 27.78 13.03
CA LYS A 21 0.19 27.75 11.71
C LYS A 21 0.69 26.59 10.86
N LEU A 22 -0.21 25.89 10.19
CA LEU A 22 0.10 24.88 9.16
C LEU A 22 -0.70 25.19 7.90
N VAL A 23 -0.03 25.26 6.76
CA VAL A 23 -0.67 25.56 5.46
C VAL A 23 -0.68 24.32 4.58
N ILE A 24 -1.87 23.99 4.07
CA ILE A 24 -2.10 22.91 3.12
C ILE A 24 -2.59 23.51 1.81
N GLU A 25 -1.87 23.25 0.73
CA GLU A 25 -2.25 23.65 -0.62
C GLU A 25 -2.24 22.43 -1.54
N LYS A 26 -3.36 22.21 -2.24
CA LYS A 26 -3.53 21.07 -3.17
C LYS A 26 -3.15 19.72 -2.52
N GLY A 27 -3.52 19.54 -1.24
CA GLY A 27 -3.24 18.32 -0.46
C GLY A 27 -1.79 18.15 0.01
N LYS A 28 -0.93 19.17 -0.16
CA LYS A 28 0.46 19.16 0.31
C LYS A 28 0.63 20.18 1.42
N ILE A 29 1.38 19.81 2.45
CA ILE A 29 1.82 20.75 3.47
C ILE A 29 2.90 21.63 2.84
N THR A 30 2.67 22.94 2.79
CA THR A 30 3.59 23.93 2.20
C THR A 30 4.32 24.76 3.26
N GLU A 31 3.77 24.86 4.46
CA GLU A 31 4.32 25.64 5.57
C GLU A 31 3.92 24.99 6.90
N ILE A 32 4.87 24.91 7.83
CA ILE A 32 4.63 24.59 9.25
C ILE A 32 5.39 25.62 10.08
N THR A 33 4.67 26.35 10.92
CA THR A 33 5.20 27.30 11.90
C THR A 33 4.79 26.82 13.29
N LEU A 34 5.80 26.57 14.13
CA LEU A 34 5.60 26.16 15.52
C LEU A 34 5.50 27.37 16.43
N ALA A 35 4.71 27.27 17.50
CA ALA A 35 4.66 28.32 18.51
C ALA A 35 6.02 28.41 19.21
N SER A 36 6.60 29.61 19.26
CA SER A 36 7.85 29.84 19.97
C SER A 36 7.61 29.91 21.49
N ALA A 37 8.51 29.33 22.29
CA ALA A 37 8.47 29.40 23.76
C ALA A 37 8.66 30.84 24.33
N LYS A 38 8.69 31.87 23.47
CA LYS A 38 8.83 33.29 23.83
C LYS A 38 7.70 34.15 23.25
N ALA A 39 6.45 33.80 23.56
CA ALA A 39 5.35 34.77 23.56
C ALA A 39 4.90 35.04 25.00
N LYS A 40 5.80 35.58 25.84
CA LYS A 40 5.38 36.33 27.03
C LYS A 40 4.54 37.51 26.53
N LYS A 41 3.29 37.59 27.00
CA LYS A 41 2.34 38.73 26.90
C LYS A 41 2.96 39.99 26.28
N GLY A 42 2.87 40.10 24.96
CA GLY A 42 3.22 41.30 24.20
C GLY A 42 2.01 41.69 23.37
N LYS A 43 1.65 42.98 23.41
CA LYS A 43 0.54 43.64 22.71
C LYS A 43 0.15 42.95 21.40
N ALA A 44 -1.16 42.75 21.23
CA ALA A 44 -1.77 42.36 19.96
C ALA A 44 -1.15 43.17 18.81
N LEU A 45 -0.41 42.48 17.93
CA LEU A 45 0.09 43.06 16.71
C LEU A 45 -1.12 43.33 15.79
N PRO A 46 -1.17 44.50 15.12
CA PRO A 46 -2.28 44.82 14.25
C PRO A 46 -2.35 43.79 13.12
N ALA A 47 -3.56 43.29 12.87
CA ALA A 47 -3.84 42.34 11.80
C ALA A 47 -3.25 42.87 10.47
N PRO A 48 -2.40 42.10 9.77
CA PRO A 48 -1.92 42.53 8.47
C PRO A 48 -3.10 42.66 7.52
N LYS A 49 -3.15 43.78 6.79
CA LYS A 49 -4.15 44.07 5.76
C LYS A 49 -4.29 42.86 4.83
N LYS A 50 -5.50 42.27 4.78
CA LYS A 50 -5.89 41.20 3.85
C LYS A 50 -5.57 41.62 2.41
N LYS A 51 -4.43 41.16 1.89
CA LYS A 51 -4.30 40.92 0.45
C LYS A 51 -5.20 39.73 0.15
N THR A 52 -6.12 39.92 -0.77
CA THR A 52 -7.06 38.93 -1.27
C THR A 52 -6.30 37.84 -2.03
N GLU A 53 -5.68 36.92 -1.29
CA GLU A 53 -5.36 35.59 -1.79
C GLU A 53 -6.64 34.75 -1.77
N ALA A 54 -6.78 33.83 -2.73
CA ALA A 54 -7.94 32.94 -2.88
C ALA A 54 -8.47 32.45 -1.52
N SER A 55 -9.79 32.50 -1.31
CA SER A 55 -10.46 32.22 -0.03
C SER A 55 -9.86 31.00 0.67
N ALA A 56 -9.00 31.25 1.66
CA ALA A 56 -8.40 30.20 2.46
C ALA A 56 -9.41 29.74 3.52
N THR A 57 -9.57 28.44 3.67
CA THR A 57 -10.34 27.88 4.78
C THR A 57 -9.42 27.85 6.00
N VAL A 58 -9.77 28.64 7.02
CA VAL A 58 -9.03 28.67 8.29
C VAL A 58 -9.77 27.80 9.30
N ILE A 59 -9.06 26.91 9.97
CA ILE A 59 -9.57 25.97 10.97
C ILE A 59 -8.82 26.21 12.27
N ASP A 60 -9.53 26.58 13.33
CA ASP A 60 -8.97 26.67 14.69
C ASP A 60 -8.90 25.26 15.29
N CYS A 61 -7.69 24.81 15.58
CA CYS A 61 -7.40 23.49 16.15
C CYS A 61 -7.04 23.58 17.64
N SER A 62 -7.49 24.61 18.36
CA SER A 62 -7.33 24.72 19.82
C SER A 62 -7.79 23.43 20.50
N ASP A 63 -6.99 22.94 21.44
CA ASP A 63 -7.21 21.70 22.19
C ASP A 63 -7.30 20.42 21.34
N GLN A 64 -6.91 20.48 20.06
CA GLN A 64 -6.85 19.33 19.15
C GLN A 64 -5.43 18.84 18.92
N TYR A 65 -5.31 17.57 18.53
CA TYR A 65 -4.08 16.98 18.04
C TYR A 65 -4.10 16.89 16.51
N ILE A 66 -3.01 17.30 15.88
CA ILE A 66 -2.83 17.28 14.43
C ILE A 66 -1.75 16.24 14.12
N LEU A 67 -2.16 15.17 13.45
CA LEU A 67 -1.29 14.07 13.03
C LEU A 67 -1.30 13.94 11.50
N PRO A 68 -0.22 13.41 10.89
CA PRO A 68 -0.33 12.89 9.54
C PRO A 68 -1.34 11.72 9.54
N GLY A 69 -2.06 11.57 8.44
CA GLY A 69 -2.90 10.38 8.26
C GLY A 69 -2.06 9.11 8.29
N PHE A 70 -2.53 8.10 9.01
CA PHE A 70 -1.84 6.82 9.12
C PHE A 70 -1.81 6.10 7.77
N ILE A 71 -0.78 5.25 7.60
CA ILE A 71 -0.54 4.45 6.42
C ILE A 71 -0.53 2.98 6.83
N ASP A 72 -1.50 2.21 6.31
CA ASP A 72 -1.50 0.77 6.46
C ASP A 72 -0.69 0.14 5.30
N ALA A 73 0.41 -0.54 5.63
CA ALA A 73 1.33 -1.09 4.64
C ALA A 73 0.90 -2.46 4.08
N HIS A 74 -0.15 -3.09 4.64
CA HIS A 74 -0.66 -4.39 4.21
C HIS A 74 -2.07 -4.64 4.76
N THR A 75 -3.07 -4.54 3.89
CA THR A 75 -4.46 -4.85 4.25
C THR A 75 -5.20 -5.53 3.10
N HIS A 76 -6.35 -6.12 3.43
CA HIS A 76 -7.31 -6.72 2.51
C HIS A 76 -8.65 -5.96 2.49
N ILE A 77 -8.73 -4.81 3.16
CA ILE A 77 -9.87 -3.88 3.06
C ILE A 77 -10.24 -3.67 1.58
N SER A 78 -11.54 -3.47 1.27
CA SER A 78 -12.09 -3.49 -0.09
C SER A 78 -12.21 -4.87 -0.73
N LEU A 79 -11.22 -5.75 -0.57
CA LEU A 79 -11.23 -7.06 -1.23
C LEU A 79 -12.13 -8.06 -0.49
N GLU A 80 -12.30 -7.87 0.82
CA GLU A 80 -13.31 -8.54 1.63
C GLU A 80 -14.29 -7.47 2.13
N GLU A 81 -15.45 -7.34 1.47
CA GLU A 81 -16.41 -6.29 1.79
C GLU A 81 -17.02 -6.51 3.18
N GLU A 82 -17.01 -5.46 3.99
CA GLU A 82 -17.43 -5.57 5.37
C GLU A 82 -18.95 -5.79 5.48
N GLY A 83 -19.33 -6.86 6.18
CA GLY A 83 -20.74 -7.18 6.46
C GLY A 83 -21.46 -7.98 5.36
N VAL A 84 -20.76 -8.39 4.29
CA VAL A 84 -21.35 -9.17 3.18
C VAL A 84 -21.09 -10.68 3.34
N GLY A 85 -20.04 -11.05 4.07
CA GLY A 85 -19.66 -12.43 4.36
C GLY A 85 -18.58 -13.00 3.44
N TRP A 86 -17.99 -14.13 3.84
CA TRP A 86 -16.77 -14.67 3.24
C TRP A 86 -16.87 -15.02 1.75
N TYR A 87 -18.07 -15.27 1.23
CA TYR A 87 -18.27 -15.68 -0.16
C TYR A 87 -17.95 -14.56 -1.16
N ASP A 88 -18.01 -13.30 -0.73
CA ASP A 88 -17.68 -12.11 -1.54
C ASP A 88 -16.19 -11.75 -1.52
N ALA A 89 -15.36 -12.52 -0.82
CA ALA A 89 -13.94 -12.24 -0.68
C ALA A 89 -13.15 -12.46 -2.00
N ASP A 90 -12.60 -11.38 -2.56
CA ASP A 90 -11.82 -11.36 -3.80
C ASP A 90 -10.29 -11.37 -3.57
N PHE A 91 -9.83 -11.56 -2.33
CA PHE A 91 -8.40 -11.41 -2.00
C PHE A 91 -7.55 -12.65 -2.31
N ASN A 92 -8.12 -13.84 -2.57
CA ASN A 92 -7.35 -15.05 -2.87
C ASN A 92 -7.85 -15.81 -4.13
N GLU A 93 -7.12 -15.70 -5.23
CA GLU A 93 -7.33 -16.53 -6.43
C GLU A 93 -6.73 -17.93 -6.26
N SER A 94 -7.31 -18.73 -5.38
CA SER A 94 -6.72 -19.95 -4.81
C SER A 94 -6.71 -21.19 -5.71
N PHE A 95 -7.15 -21.07 -6.96
CA PHE A 95 -7.09 -22.15 -7.95
C PHE A 95 -5.88 -22.04 -8.89
N GLY A 96 -5.22 -20.89 -8.93
CA GLY A 96 -4.02 -20.65 -9.73
C GLY A 96 -2.76 -20.64 -8.87
N LEU A 97 -1.88 -21.62 -9.06
CA LEU A 97 -0.63 -21.75 -8.30
C LEU A 97 0.23 -20.47 -8.22
N ALA A 98 0.40 -19.83 -9.37
CA ALA A 98 1.03 -18.54 -9.51
C ALA A 98 0.11 -17.63 -10.31
N THR A 99 -0.31 -16.54 -9.69
CA THR A 99 -1.25 -15.57 -10.23
C THR A 99 -0.65 -14.16 -10.30
N PRO A 100 0.59 -13.96 -10.80
CA PRO A 100 1.19 -12.62 -10.84
C PRO A 100 0.38 -11.61 -11.67
N GLN A 101 -0.41 -12.10 -12.62
CA GLN A 101 -1.25 -11.27 -13.49
C GLN A 101 -2.48 -10.67 -12.81
N VAL A 102 -2.93 -11.20 -11.68
CA VAL A 102 -4.10 -10.63 -10.98
C VAL A 102 -3.69 -9.41 -10.17
N ARG A 103 -4.59 -8.44 -10.02
CA ARG A 103 -4.29 -7.16 -9.38
C ARG A 103 -5.36 -6.86 -8.34
N ALA A 104 -4.94 -6.47 -7.13
CA ALA A 104 -5.87 -5.97 -6.11
C ALA A 104 -6.69 -4.76 -6.63
N PHE A 105 -6.08 -3.95 -7.50
CA PHE A 105 -6.75 -2.81 -8.15
C PHE A 105 -8.04 -3.19 -8.89
N ASP A 106 -8.11 -4.39 -9.47
CA ASP A 106 -9.24 -4.82 -10.31
C ASP A 106 -10.50 -5.20 -9.50
N ALA A 107 -10.36 -5.37 -8.18
CA ALA A 107 -11.43 -5.84 -7.30
C ALA A 107 -11.72 -4.85 -6.14
N LEU A 108 -11.31 -3.59 -6.28
CA LEU A 108 -11.57 -2.56 -5.26
C LEU A 108 -13.06 -2.20 -5.19
N LYS A 109 -13.70 -2.58 -4.09
CA LYS A 109 -15.05 -2.16 -3.69
C LYS A 109 -14.96 -0.83 -2.97
N MET A 110 -14.92 0.27 -3.73
CA MET A 110 -14.74 1.63 -3.19
C MET A 110 -15.92 2.16 -2.35
N ARG A 111 -17.03 1.42 -2.32
CA ARG A 111 -18.20 1.73 -1.48
C ARG A 111 -18.26 0.86 -0.21
N ASP A 112 -17.27 0.00 0.00
CA ASP A 112 -17.12 -0.76 1.22
C ASP A 112 -17.06 0.20 2.41
N ARG A 113 -17.95 -0.01 3.39
CA ARG A 113 -18.04 0.84 4.58
C ARG A 113 -16.74 0.85 5.39
N ALA A 114 -15.92 -0.21 5.27
CA ALA A 114 -14.63 -0.30 5.94
C ALA A 114 -13.70 0.87 5.58
N PHE A 115 -13.82 1.47 4.38
CA PHE A 115 -13.04 2.66 4.01
C PHE A 115 -13.33 3.84 4.94
N ASN A 116 -14.61 4.07 5.24
CA ASN A 116 -15.03 5.13 6.15
C ASN A 116 -14.62 4.81 7.58
N ASP A 117 -14.71 3.55 8.01
CA ASP A 117 -14.29 3.14 9.34
C ASP A 117 -12.77 3.31 9.54
N ALA A 118 -11.97 2.93 8.53
CA ALA A 118 -10.54 3.17 8.51
C ALA A 118 -10.20 4.67 8.56
N LEU A 119 -10.92 5.50 7.80
CA LEU A 119 -10.78 6.96 7.84
C LEU A 119 -11.10 7.55 9.22
N HIS A 120 -12.18 7.10 9.86
CA HIS A 120 -12.52 7.53 11.22
C HIS A 120 -11.46 7.10 12.24
N GLY A 121 -10.77 5.99 11.99
CA GLY A 121 -9.57 5.57 12.73
C GLY A 121 -8.28 6.33 12.39
N GLY A 122 -8.33 7.28 11.45
CA GLY A 122 -7.19 8.10 11.02
C GLY A 122 -6.32 7.49 9.92
N VAL A 123 -6.69 6.34 9.35
CA VAL A 123 -5.98 5.72 8.22
C VAL A 123 -6.42 6.40 6.92
N THR A 124 -5.48 7.04 6.23
CA THR A 124 -5.78 7.80 5.00
C THR A 124 -5.23 7.15 3.74
N THR A 125 -4.29 6.21 3.91
CA THR A 125 -3.60 5.54 2.81
C THR A 125 -3.41 4.08 3.19
N ALA A 126 -3.63 3.18 2.24
CA ALA A 126 -3.31 1.79 2.45
C ALA A 126 -2.73 1.13 1.21
N MET A 127 -1.94 0.10 1.44
CA MET A 127 -1.62 -0.87 0.41
C MET A 127 -2.59 -2.04 0.47
N ILE A 128 -3.42 -2.15 -0.56
CA ILE A 128 -4.35 -3.26 -0.74
C ILE A 128 -3.58 -4.40 -1.40
N THR A 129 -3.63 -5.57 -0.79
CA THR A 129 -2.80 -6.72 -1.21
C THR A 129 -3.66 -7.97 -1.40
N PRO A 130 -3.32 -8.83 -2.38
CA PRO A 130 -3.83 -10.21 -2.36
C PRO A 130 -3.46 -10.91 -1.04
N GLY A 131 -4.19 -11.95 -0.69
CA GLY A 131 -3.99 -12.77 0.50
C GLY A 131 -2.73 -13.62 0.45
N SER A 132 -2.74 -14.73 1.18
CA SER A 132 -1.59 -15.62 1.36
C SER A 132 -1.87 -17.07 0.94
N ALA A 133 -2.93 -17.29 0.17
CA ALA A 133 -3.24 -18.62 -0.36
C ALA A 133 -2.18 -19.10 -1.35
N ASN A 134 -1.66 -18.23 -2.21
CA ASN A 134 -0.80 -18.63 -3.33
C ASN A 134 0.68 -18.35 -3.02
N PRO A 135 1.62 -19.23 -3.45
CA PRO A 135 3.05 -18.90 -3.47
C PRO A 135 3.35 -17.56 -4.16
N ILE A 136 2.64 -17.26 -5.26
CA ILE A 136 2.65 -15.96 -5.94
C ILE A 136 1.19 -15.47 -6.07
N GLY A 137 0.81 -14.49 -5.25
CA GLY A 137 -0.57 -14.06 -5.05
C GLY A 137 -1.08 -12.99 -6.02
N GLY A 138 -0.19 -12.20 -6.63
CA GLY A 138 -0.56 -11.13 -7.54
C GLY A 138 -0.06 -9.76 -7.12
N GLN A 139 -0.55 -8.72 -7.77
CA GLN A 139 -0.08 -7.35 -7.61
C GLN A 139 -0.86 -6.60 -6.54
N CYS A 140 -0.14 -5.88 -5.69
CA CYS A 140 -0.68 -4.95 -4.70
C CYS A 140 -0.95 -3.59 -5.36
N CYS A 141 -1.85 -2.79 -4.79
CA CYS A 141 -2.04 -1.38 -5.16
C CYS A 141 -1.99 -0.48 -3.92
N ILE A 142 -1.62 0.78 -4.10
CA ILE A 142 -1.68 1.79 -3.03
C ILE A 142 -2.80 2.76 -3.35
N VAL A 143 -3.69 2.98 -2.40
CA VAL A 143 -4.84 3.89 -2.53
C VAL A 143 -4.88 4.88 -1.37
N LYS A 144 -5.48 6.04 -1.63
CA LYS A 144 -6.05 6.91 -0.61
C LYS A 144 -7.44 6.41 -0.27
N MET A 145 -7.85 6.57 0.99
CA MET A 145 -9.20 6.23 1.44
C MET A 145 -10.19 7.32 1.02
N VAL A 146 -10.33 7.60 -0.28
CA VAL A 146 -11.19 8.67 -0.80
C VAL A 146 -11.77 8.28 -2.16
N GLY A 147 -12.89 8.91 -2.52
CA GLY A 147 -13.51 8.72 -3.82
C GLY A 147 -14.41 7.48 -3.88
N ASN A 148 -15.16 7.36 -4.99
CA ASN A 148 -16.16 6.30 -5.20
C ASN A 148 -15.77 5.32 -6.32
N ILE A 149 -14.62 5.52 -6.95
CA ILE A 149 -14.06 4.67 -8.01
C ILE A 149 -12.55 4.52 -7.78
N ALA A 150 -11.98 3.39 -8.21
CA ALA A 150 -10.59 3.03 -7.93
C ALA A 150 -9.60 4.06 -8.52
N GLU A 151 -9.89 4.59 -9.71
CA GLU A 151 -9.07 5.56 -10.42
C GLU A 151 -8.97 6.90 -9.67
N ALA A 152 -9.98 7.26 -8.88
CA ALA A 152 -9.96 8.47 -8.07
C ALA A 152 -9.15 8.30 -6.77
N ALA A 153 -9.00 7.06 -6.31
CA ALA A 153 -8.35 6.70 -5.05
C ALA A 153 -6.87 6.34 -5.22
N VAL A 154 -6.50 5.78 -6.38
CA VAL A 154 -5.21 5.13 -6.58
C VAL A 154 -4.04 6.12 -6.58
N ILE A 155 -2.98 5.75 -5.86
CA ILE A 155 -1.65 6.36 -5.92
C ILE A 155 -0.76 5.56 -6.86
N LYS A 156 -0.80 4.22 -6.77
CA LYS A 156 -0.04 3.30 -7.61
C LYS A 156 -0.83 2.00 -7.82
N GLU A 157 -1.21 1.70 -9.06
CA GLU A 157 -2.01 0.51 -9.41
C GLU A 157 -1.26 -0.81 -9.16
N SER A 158 0.05 -0.81 -9.40
CA SER A 158 0.93 -1.96 -9.15
C SER A 158 2.11 -1.52 -8.30
N SER A 159 2.04 -1.77 -7.00
CA SER A 159 3.00 -1.28 -6.00
C SER A 159 3.98 -2.34 -5.49
N GLY A 160 3.62 -3.61 -5.60
CA GLY A 160 4.41 -4.75 -5.15
C GLY A 160 3.85 -6.07 -5.63
N MET A 161 4.65 -7.13 -5.61
CA MET A 161 4.24 -8.49 -5.95
C MET A 161 4.10 -9.31 -4.66
N LYS A 162 2.91 -9.84 -4.37
CA LYS A 162 2.63 -10.65 -3.18
C LYS A 162 3.17 -12.06 -3.36
N PHE A 163 3.99 -12.50 -2.41
CA PHE A 163 4.44 -13.87 -2.25
C PHE A 163 3.97 -14.44 -0.91
N ALA A 164 3.81 -15.75 -0.82
CA ALA A 164 3.51 -16.41 0.45
C ALA A 164 4.37 -17.65 0.70
N PHE A 165 4.81 -17.77 1.94
CA PHE A 165 5.56 -18.89 2.50
C PHE A 165 4.80 -19.51 3.68
N GLY A 166 5.32 -20.61 4.21
CA GLY A 166 4.79 -21.25 5.40
C GLY A 166 3.50 -22.04 5.19
N GLU A 167 2.58 -21.93 6.15
CA GLU A 167 1.46 -22.85 6.30
C GLU A 167 0.34 -22.63 5.29
N ASN A 168 0.03 -21.38 4.99
CA ASN A 168 -1.12 -21.02 4.15
C ASN A 168 -1.04 -21.63 2.74
N PRO A 169 0.04 -21.43 1.96
CA PRO A 169 0.10 -22.01 0.62
C PRO A 169 0.14 -23.53 0.64
N LYS A 170 0.92 -24.17 1.52
CA LYS A 170 0.96 -25.64 1.55
C LYS A 170 -0.38 -26.26 1.96
N ARG A 171 -1.16 -25.59 2.81
CA ARG A 171 -2.47 -26.05 3.27
C ARG A 171 -3.51 -25.94 2.17
N VAL A 172 -3.64 -24.77 1.54
CA VAL A 172 -4.62 -24.51 0.47
C VAL A 172 -4.46 -25.52 -0.68
N TYR A 173 -3.23 -25.69 -1.18
CA TYR A 173 -2.98 -26.60 -2.30
C TYR A 173 -2.95 -28.07 -1.86
N GLY A 174 -2.51 -28.36 -0.62
CA GLY A 174 -2.56 -29.70 -0.04
C GLY A 174 -3.98 -30.24 0.12
N GLU A 175 -4.91 -29.43 0.62
CA GLU A 175 -6.35 -29.77 0.72
C GLU A 175 -6.96 -30.03 -0.67
N GLN A 176 -6.51 -29.31 -1.69
CA GLN A 176 -6.89 -29.54 -3.09
C GLN A 176 -6.19 -30.75 -3.74
N LYS A 177 -5.32 -31.46 -3.02
CA LYS A 177 -4.47 -32.55 -3.54
C LYS A 177 -3.61 -32.12 -4.73
N LYS A 178 -3.13 -30.87 -4.70
CA LYS A 178 -2.27 -30.26 -5.73
C LYS A 178 -0.90 -29.93 -5.17
N PHE A 179 0.07 -29.81 -6.07
CA PHE A 179 1.35 -29.19 -5.76
C PHE A 179 1.17 -27.68 -5.62
N PRO A 180 1.78 -27.01 -4.60
CA PRO A 180 2.65 -27.53 -3.55
C PRO A 180 1.91 -27.89 -2.26
N SER A 181 2.25 -29.03 -1.65
CA SER A 181 1.73 -29.45 -0.34
C SER A 181 2.78 -29.39 0.79
N THR A 182 3.96 -28.84 0.51
CA THR A 182 5.08 -28.71 1.46
C THR A 182 5.76 -27.35 1.31
N ARG A 183 6.53 -26.94 2.34
CA ARG A 183 7.36 -25.72 2.28
C ARG A 183 8.39 -25.76 1.14
N MET A 184 8.96 -26.93 0.89
CA MET A 184 9.90 -27.16 -0.21
C MET A 184 9.22 -26.91 -1.56
N GLY A 185 7.99 -27.41 -1.73
CA GLY A 185 7.17 -27.16 -2.91
C GLY A 185 6.89 -25.67 -3.10
N THR A 186 6.44 -24.97 -2.05
CA THR A 186 6.20 -23.51 -2.12
C THR A 186 7.44 -22.74 -2.58
N ALA A 187 8.61 -23.04 -2.01
CA ALA A 187 9.85 -22.41 -2.42
C ALA A 187 10.24 -22.74 -3.88
N ALA A 188 10.05 -23.99 -4.31
CA ALA A 188 10.33 -24.42 -5.69
C ALA A 188 9.46 -23.68 -6.71
N VAL A 189 8.16 -23.49 -6.42
CA VAL A 189 7.24 -22.72 -7.27
C VAL A 189 7.72 -21.30 -7.46
N ILE A 190 8.07 -20.62 -6.36
CA ILE A 190 8.51 -19.23 -6.42
C ILE A 190 9.79 -19.11 -7.25
N ARG A 191 10.78 -19.99 -7.04
CA ARG A 191 12.01 -20.03 -7.84
C ARG A 191 11.73 -20.26 -9.32
N GLU A 192 10.90 -21.26 -9.64
CA GLU A 192 10.58 -21.61 -11.02
C GLU A 192 10.03 -20.40 -11.79
N TRP A 193 9.08 -19.67 -11.19
CA TRP A 193 8.48 -18.51 -11.83
C TRP A 193 9.43 -17.31 -11.93
N LEU A 194 10.31 -17.10 -10.95
CA LEU A 194 11.35 -16.07 -11.01
C LEU A 194 12.37 -16.38 -12.11
N MET A 195 12.82 -17.63 -12.23
CA MET A 195 13.71 -18.09 -13.32
C MET A 195 13.05 -17.86 -14.68
N LYS A 196 11.79 -18.30 -14.85
CA LYS A 196 11.02 -18.07 -16.08
C LYS A 196 10.90 -16.59 -16.43
N ALA A 197 10.65 -15.72 -15.44
CA ALA A 197 10.55 -14.28 -15.65
C ALA A 197 11.88 -13.65 -16.07
N GLN A 198 13.01 -14.06 -15.47
CA GLN A 198 14.33 -13.61 -15.89
C GLN A 198 14.66 -14.04 -17.33
N ASP A 199 14.39 -15.30 -17.67
CA ASP A 199 14.65 -15.81 -19.02
C ASP A 199 13.71 -15.17 -20.06
N TYR A 200 12.46 -14.91 -19.69
CA TYR A 200 11.53 -14.14 -20.50
C TYR A 200 12.03 -12.71 -20.74
N LEU A 201 12.53 -12.02 -19.71
CA LEU A 201 13.11 -10.68 -19.86
C LEU A 201 14.31 -10.69 -20.82
N LYS A 202 15.18 -11.71 -20.74
CA LYS A 202 16.32 -11.87 -21.67
C LYS A 202 15.83 -12.04 -23.11
N ARG A 203 14.86 -12.95 -23.34
CA ARG A 203 14.28 -13.17 -24.67
C ARG A 203 13.58 -11.92 -25.20
N LYS A 204 12.86 -11.19 -24.35
CA LYS A 204 12.12 -9.97 -24.71
C LYS A 204 13.01 -8.81 -25.17
N LYS A 205 14.27 -8.79 -24.74
CA LYS A 205 15.27 -7.80 -25.20
C LYS A 205 15.83 -8.10 -26.60
N THR A 206 15.50 -9.23 -27.21
CA THR A 206 15.91 -9.55 -28.59
C THR A 206 15.02 -8.85 -29.62
N LYS A 207 15.55 -8.54 -30.80
CA LYS A 207 14.88 -7.69 -31.83
C LYS A 207 13.60 -8.31 -32.42
N GLU A 208 13.38 -9.61 -32.28
CA GLU A 208 12.28 -10.34 -32.94
C GLU A 208 11.27 -10.94 -31.96
N PHE A 209 11.21 -10.46 -30.72
CA PHE A 209 10.31 -11.02 -29.72
C PHE A 209 8.84 -10.68 -29.99
N LYS A 210 8.02 -11.70 -30.31
CA LYS A 210 6.58 -11.56 -30.62
C LYS A 210 5.65 -12.29 -29.65
N GLU A 211 6.18 -13.14 -28.77
CA GLU A 211 5.39 -13.88 -27.79
C GLU A 211 5.02 -12.97 -26.61
N ARG A 212 3.79 -13.00 -26.13
CA ARG A 212 3.41 -12.32 -24.88
C ARG A 212 2.75 -13.29 -23.94
N GLU A 213 3.33 -13.49 -22.76
CA GLU A 213 2.72 -14.29 -21.69
C GLU A 213 2.35 -13.39 -20.52
N ILE A 214 1.05 -13.25 -20.25
CA ILE A 214 0.54 -12.28 -19.27
C ILE A 214 1.14 -12.45 -17.87
N LYS A 215 1.43 -13.69 -17.45
CA LYS A 215 2.02 -13.98 -16.14
C LYS A 215 3.45 -13.47 -16.03
N LEU A 216 4.25 -13.71 -17.07
CA LEU A 216 5.65 -13.26 -17.10
C LEU A 216 5.75 -11.76 -17.32
N GLU A 217 4.86 -11.18 -18.14
CA GLU A 217 4.72 -9.71 -18.28
C GLU A 217 4.47 -9.04 -16.93
N ALA A 218 3.57 -9.59 -16.11
CA ALA A 218 3.26 -9.06 -14.79
C ALA A 218 4.40 -9.18 -13.77
N MET A 219 5.32 -10.12 -13.98
CA MET A 219 6.51 -10.31 -13.13
C MET A 219 7.65 -9.35 -13.51
N LEU A 220 7.67 -8.79 -14.72
CA LEU A 220 8.79 -7.97 -15.18
C LEU A 220 9.08 -6.75 -14.31
N PRO A 221 8.09 -5.97 -13.83
CA PRO A 221 8.37 -4.83 -12.96
C PRO A 221 9.12 -5.23 -11.68
N LEU A 222 8.89 -6.44 -11.16
CA LEU A 222 9.62 -6.96 -9.99
C LEU A 222 11.07 -7.29 -10.37
N ILE A 223 11.27 -8.04 -11.46
CA ILE A 223 12.61 -8.42 -11.95
C ILE A 223 13.46 -7.20 -12.32
N GLU A 224 12.83 -6.13 -12.79
CA GLU A 224 13.48 -4.86 -13.14
C GLU A 224 13.65 -3.90 -11.94
N GLY A 225 13.24 -4.29 -10.72
CA GLY A 225 13.37 -3.45 -9.52
C GLY A 225 12.43 -2.24 -9.46
N LYS A 226 11.33 -2.24 -10.25
CA LYS A 226 10.33 -1.15 -10.28
C LYS A 226 9.24 -1.28 -9.20
N ILE A 227 9.05 -2.50 -8.71
CA ILE A 227 8.17 -2.83 -7.58
C ILE A 227 8.89 -3.82 -6.66
N GLN A 228 8.47 -3.86 -5.39
CA GLN A 228 9.10 -4.70 -4.35
C GLN A 228 8.41 -6.06 -4.22
N ALA A 229 9.14 -7.05 -3.71
CA ALA A 229 8.55 -8.30 -3.25
C ALA A 229 7.86 -8.08 -1.90
N ARG A 230 6.60 -8.52 -1.79
CA ARG A 230 5.84 -8.49 -0.53
C ARG A 230 5.70 -9.92 -0.03
N ALA A 231 6.64 -10.37 0.80
CA ALA A 231 6.71 -11.75 1.26
C ALA A 231 5.94 -11.96 2.58
N HIS A 232 4.90 -12.78 2.52
CA HIS A 232 4.22 -13.30 3.71
C HIS A 232 4.98 -14.48 4.30
N ALA A 233 5.42 -14.37 5.54
CA ALA A 233 6.06 -15.44 6.30
C ALA A 233 5.85 -15.21 7.81
N HIS A 234 5.70 -16.31 8.56
CA HIS A 234 5.52 -16.25 10.02
C HIS A 234 6.69 -16.87 10.78
N GLN A 235 7.07 -18.10 10.43
CA GLN A 235 8.17 -18.79 11.12
C GLN A 235 9.52 -18.22 10.68
N ALA A 236 10.52 -18.25 11.58
CA ALA A 236 11.86 -17.78 11.28
C ALA A 236 12.45 -18.44 10.02
N ASP A 237 12.26 -19.75 9.86
CA ASP A 237 12.76 -20.49 8.68
C ASP A 237 12.09 -20.06 7.37
N ASP A 238 10.80 -19.70 7.44
CA ASP A 238 10.04 -19.18 6.29
C ASP A 238 10.54 -17.78 5.91
N ILE A 239 10.84 -16.92 6.90
CA ILE A 239 11.42 -15.57 6.71
C ILE A 239 12.81 -15.67 6.07
N ILE A 240 13.68 -16.53 6.62
CA ILE A 240 15.04 -16.74 6.08
C ILE A 240 14.96 -17.35 4.68
N THR A 241 13.97 -18.22 4.40
CA THR A 241 13.77 -18.74 3.04
C THR A 241 13.36 -17.65 2.05
N ALA A 242 12.42 -16.77 2.43
CA ALA A 242 12.05 -15.62 1.63
C ALA A 242 13.26 -14.71 1.35
N TYR A 243 14.06 -14.42 2.38
CA TYR A 243 15.30 -13.65 2.25
C TYR A 243 16.32 -14.31 1.31
N ARG A 244 16.58 -15.62 1.45
CA ARG A 244 17.49 -16.35 0.56
C ARG A 244 17.05 -16.28 -0.90
N ILE A 245 15.76 -16.43 -1.18
CA ILE A 245 15.24 -16.30 -2.55
C ILE A 245 15.38 -14.85 -3.04
N ALA A 246 15.09 -13.85 -2.20
CA ALA A 246 15.30 -12.46 -2.57
C ALA A 246 16.76 -12.20 -2.96
N GLN A 247 17.74 -12.72 -2.22
CA GLN A 247 19.15 -12.62 -2.58
C GLN A 247 19.50 -13.38 -3.85
N GLU A 248 18.98 -14.60 -4.03
CA GLU A 248 19.22 -15.43 -5.22
C GLU A 248 18.79 -14.74 -6.52
N PHE A 249 17.73 -13.93 -6.47
CA PHE A 249 17.16 -13.23 -7.63
C PHE A 249 17.37 -11.71 -7.64
N ASN A 250 18.13 -11.16 -6.68
CA ASN A 250 18.35 -9.71 -6.49
C ASN A 250 17.05 -8.90 -6.37
N LEU A 251 16.16 -9.32 -5.48
CA LEU A 251 14.90 -8.64 -5.19
C LEU A 251 15.00 -7.80 -3.91
N ASP A 252 14.34 -6.64 -3.92
CA ASP A 252 14.10 -5.77 -2.76
C ASP A 252 12.76 -6.08 -2.05
#